data_AF-K3UWF5-F1
#
_entry.id   AF-K3UWF5-F1
#
_cell.length_a   1.000
_cell.length_b   1.000
_cell.length_c   1.000
_cell.angle_alpha   90.00
_cell.angle_beta   90.00
_cell.angle_gamma   90.00
#
_symmetry.space_group_name_H-M   'P 1'
#
loop_
_entity.id
_entity.type
_entity.pdbx_description
1 polymer ?
#
loop_
_entity_poly.entity_id
_entity_poly.type
_entity_poly.pdbx_seq_one_letter_code
_entity_poly.pdbx_strand_id
1 'polypeptide(L)'
;MLKVNRDLFKLAFTYPCLMHASLAVALTYDRFLNTDSYSRRSLEECYHWSQSTALFNEKLRQPLKKRDNDPIWGTAGALAVLTFSSPDAYRPEYSWPLKQSTKNDLEWVQMINGKMSLWEMVEPHRKDSVFHVMAATFDQMQSPLPEVGVHGIPEPLADICLLHDLSTADNNPYFIAAHAVSRVLNLPDSEVTTGHTQIFTHSLDGVFKALLLEKDSVALLLLYLWYRKAGRSIWWIELRARVECPAIRMYVETYHGDDVVVNALLQNEKLVMLDVEDNTPDGQYGDISVVTASSVLSSGARCAVQLHDRKEHKALVIGDGSIRERLRELMPAQEDSDTKGDCPMLAQDRMCSAVDA
;
A
#
# COMPACT_ATOMS: atom_id res chain seq x y z
N MET A 1 -6.32 -16.00 -2.07
CA MET A 1 -6.70 -14.69 -2.62
C MET A 1 -8.19 -14.56 -2.91
N LEU A 2 -8.79 -15.34 -3.83
CA LEU A 2 -10.21 -15.20 -4.23
C LEU A 2 -11.24 -15.15 -3.08
N LYS A 3 -11.10 -16.01 -2.06
CA LYS A 3 -11.99 -16.03 -0.89
C LYS A 3 -11.89 -14.75 -0.04
N VAL A 4 -10.66 -14.24 0.15
CA VAL A 4 -10.39 -13.03 0.93
C VAL A 4 -10.94 -11.79 0.24
N ASN A 5 -10.77 -11.70 -1.08
CA ASN A 5 -11.33 -10.60 -1.86
C ASN A 5 -12.86 -10.59 -1.78
N ARG A 6 -13.50 -11.77 -1.81
CA ARG A 6 -14.97 -11.88 -1.67
C ARG A 6 -15.46 -11.45 -0.29
N ASP A 7 -14.77 -11.84 0.77
CA ASP A 7 -15.20 -11.52 2.13
C ASP A 7 -14.90 -10.05 2.48
N LEU A 8 -13.76 -9.49 2.05
CA LEU A 8 -13.49 -8.05 2.13
C LEU A 8 -14.50 -7.22 1.33
N PHE A 9 -14.90 -7.71 0.16
CA PHE A 9 -15.92 -7.06 -0.65
C PHE A 9 -17.27 -6.98 0.07
N LYS A 10 -17.69 -8.04 0.77
CA LYS A 10 -18.89 -7.98 1.63
C LYS A 10 -18.75 -6.96 2.75
N LEU A 11 -17.57 -6.88 3.38
CA LEU A 11 -17.29 -5.91 4.43
C LEU A 11 -17.36 -4.47 3.89
N ALA A 12 -16.90 -4.22 2.66
CA ALA A 12 -16.99 -2.90 2.03
C ALA A 12 -18.44 -2.39 1.93
N PHE A 13 -19.44 -3.25 1.69
CA PHE A 13 -20.85 -2.82 1.69
C PHE A 13 -21.41 -2.42 3.06
N THR A 14 -20.74 -2.81 4.14
CA THR A 14 -21.22 -2.59 5.52
C THR A 14 -20.35 -1.60 6.30
N TYR A 15 -19.15 -1.29 5.80
CA TYR A 15 -18.19 -0.38 6.41
C TYR A 15 -17.81 0.73 5.42
N PRO A 16 -18.43 1.93 5.53
CA PRO A 16 -18.21 3.03 4.60
C PRO A 16 -16.75 3.46 4.44
N CYS A 17 -15.96 3.46 5.52
CA CYS A 17 -14.52 3.76 5.43
C CYS A 17 -13.79 2.78 4.50
N LEU A 18 -14.03 1.47 4.64
CA LEU A 18 -13.46 0.44 3.78
C LEU A 18 -13.96 0.54 2.34
N MET A 19 -15.24 0.87 2.13
CA MET A 19 -15.81 1.11 0.81
C MET A 19 -15.06 2.22 0.08
N HIS A 20 -14.96 3.39 0.71
CA HIS A 20 -14.28 4.55 0.14
C HIS A 20 -12.78 4.25 -0.08
N ALA A 21 -12.12 3.55 0.84
CA ALA A 21 -10.72 3.15 0.65
C ALA A 21 -10.56 2.24 -0.57
N SER A 22 -11.44 1.25 -0.73
CA SER A 22 -11.41 0.30 -1.84
C SER A 22 -11.62 0.99 -3.19
N LEU A 23 -12.57 1.94 -3.26
CA LEU A 23 -12.81 2.74 -4.46
C LEU A 23 -11.63 3.66 -4.80
N ALA A 24 -11.00 4.26 -3.80
CA ALA A 24 -9.80 5.06 -4.01
C ALA A 24 -8.65 4.18 -4.57
N VAL A 25 -8.37 3.02 -3.96
CA VAL A 25 -7.30 2.13 -4.45
C VAL A 25 -7.59 1.65 -5.87
N ALA A 26 -8.86 1.38 -6.19
CA ALA A 26 -9.30 1.01 -7.53
C ALA A 26 -8.97 2.09 -8.57
N LEU A 27 -9.29 3.35 -8.26
CA LEU A 27 -8.99 4.49 -9.13
C LEU A 27 -7.48 4.72 -9.25
N THR A 28 -6.73 4.55 -8.16
CA THR A 28 -5.26 4.62 -8.19
C THR A 28 -4.64 3.51 -9.05
N TYR A 29 -5.20 2.29 -9.01
CA TYR A 29 -4.74 1.19 -9.85
C TYR A 29 -5.08 1.40 -11.32
N ASP A 30 -6.27 1.93 -11.62
CA ASP A 30 -6.63 2.34 -12.98
C ASP A 30 -5.65 3.39 -13.53
N ARG A 31 -5.32 4.41 -12.71
CA ARG A 31 -4.30 5.42 -13.02
C ARG A 31 -2.92 4.80 -13.28
N PHE A 32 -2.55 3.77 -12.53
CA PHE A 32 -1.29 3.04 -12.74
C PHE A 32 -1.23 2.35 -14.11
N LEU A 33 -2.32 1.68 -14.51
CA LEU A 33 -2.39 0.95 -15.77
C LEU A 33 -2.48 1.88 -16.99
N ASN A 34 -3.18 3.02 -16.84
CA ASN A 34 -3.57 3.87 -17.96
C ASN A 34 -2.69 5.12 -18.14
N THR A 35 -1.59 5.29 -17.38
CA THR A 35 -0.73 6.47 -17.55
C THR A 35 0.75 6.19 -17.66
N ASP A 36 1.35 6.83 -18.66
CA ASP A 36 2.79 6.99 -18.83
C ASP A 36 3.34 8.02 -17.83
N SER A 37 3.69 7.51 -16.65
CA SER A 37 4.64 8.07 -15.67
C SER A 37 4.26 9.33 -14.88
N TYR A 38 3.37 10.22 -15.35
CA TYR A 38 3.17 11.54 -14.71
C TYR A 38 1.71 11.96 -14.51
N SER A 39 0.80 10.99 -14.35
CA SER A 39 -0.62 11.28 -14.12
C SER A 39 -0.88 11.95 -12.79
N ARG A 40 -1.78 12.93 -12.80
CA ARG A 40 -2.36 13.47 -11.57
C ARG A 40 -3.50 12.55 -11.09
N ARG A 41 -3.74 12.56 -9.78
CA ARG A 41 -4.91 11.91 -9.19
C ARG A 41 -6.18 12.55 -9.72
N SER A 42 -7.21 11.73 -9.98
CA SER A 42 -8.52 12.24 -10.36
C SER A 42 -9.23 12.90 -9.16
N LEU A 43 -10.26 13.67 -9.43
CA LEU A 43 -11.07 14.28 -8.37
C LEU A 43 -11.79 13.20 -7.56
N GLU A 44 -12.25 12.16 -8.24
CA GLU A 44 -12.92 10.99 -7.67
C GLU A 44 -11.97 10.20 -6.75
N GLU A 45 -10.72 10.00 -7.17
CA GLU A 45 -9.68 9.35 -6.35
C GLU A 45 -9.47 10.14 -5.05
N CYS A 46 -9.30 11.46 -5.18
CA CYS A 46 -9.15 12.36 -4.04
C CYS A 46 -10.37 12.36 -3.11
N TYR A 47 -11.58 12.35 -3.69
CA TYR A 47 -12.84 12.32 -2.95
C TYR A 47 -12.95 11.06 -2.10
N HIS A 48 -12.79 9.88 -2.71
CA HIS A 48 -12.90 8.61 -2.00
C HIS A 48 -11.80 8.45 -0.95
N TRP A 49 -10.58 8.88 -1.23
CA TRP A 49 -9.53 8.86 -0.22
C TRP A 49 -9.88 9.77 0.97
N SER A 50 -10.28 11.02 0.72
CA SER A 50 -10.66 11.96 1.78
C SER A 50 -11.79 11.43 2.66
N GLN A 51 -12.86 10.90 2.04
CA GLN A 51 -13.98 10.29 2.75
C GLN A 51 -13.55 9.08 3.58
N SER A 52 -12.73 8.20 3.01
CA SER A 52 -12.16 7.04 3.72
C SER A 52 -11.42 7.48 4.98
N THR A 53 -10.51 8.45 4.84
CA THR A 53 -9.70 8.96 5.96
C THR A 53 -10.57 9.58 7.05
N ALA A 54 -11.57 10.39 6.68
CA ALA A 54 -12.47 11.03 7.63
C ALA A 54 -13.31 9.99 8.42
N LEU A 55 -13.95 9.06 7.71
CA LEU A 55 -14.78 8.01 8.30
C LEU A 55 -13.96 7.03 9.14
N PHE A 56 -12.72 6.74 8.70
CA PHE A 56 -11.81 5.88 9.45
C PHE A 56 -11.41 6.53 10.78
N ASN A 57 -11.04 7.81 10.77
CA ASN A 57 -10.74 8.57 11.97
C ASN A 57 -11.94 8.65 12.93
N GLU A 58 -13.15 8.86 12.40
CA GLU A 58 -14.37 8.83 13.21
C GLU A 58 -14.57 7.45 13.86
N LYS A 59 -14.39 6.37 13.09
CA LYS A 59 -14.55 5.00 13.59
C LYS A 59 -13.55 4.67 14.70
N LEU A 60 -12.29 5.09 14.56
CA LEU A 60 -11.24 4.86 15.57
C LEU A 60 -11.47 5.64 16.89
N ARG A 61 -12.28 6.70 16.87
CA ARG A 61 -12.65 7.44 18.09
C ARG A 61 -13.78 6.77 18.88
N GLN A 62 -14.44 5.77 18.32
CA GLN A 62 -15.53 5.05 18.96
C GLN A 62 -15.02 3.75 19.60
N PRO A 63 -15.71 3.22 20.63
CA PRO A 63 -15.40 1.89 21.15
C PRO A 63 -15.48 0.82 20.04
N LEU A 64 -14.38 0.09 19.86
CA LEU A 64 -14.26 -0.93 18.83
C LEU A 64 -14.83 -2.26 19.31
N LYS A 65 -15.57 -2.94 18.42
CA LYS A 65 -16.09 -4.29 18.64
C LYS A 65 -15.26 -5.27 17.82
N LYS A 66 -15.22 -6.54 18.23
CA LYS A 66 -14.49 -7.60 17.50
C LYS A 66 -14.83 -7.68 15.99
N ARG A 67 -16.09 -7.42 15.62
CA ARG A 67 -16.53 -7.38 14.21
C ARG A 67 -15.89 -6.27 13.38
N ASP A 68 -15.38 -5.22 14.03
CA ASP A 68 -14.78 -4.05 13.38
C ASP A 68 -13.30 -4.29 13.02
N ASN A 69 -12.68 -5.33 13.57
CA ASN A 69 -11.24 -5.59 13.41
C ASN A 69 -10.80 -5.77 11.95
N ASP A 70 -11.49 -6.62 11.18
CA ASP A 70 -11.16 -6.82 9.75
C ASP A 70 -11.41 -5.58 8.89
N PRO A 71 -12.57 -4.91 8.99
CA PRO A 71 -12.78 -3.65 8.29
C PRO A 71 -11.74 -2.58 8.60
N ILE A 72 -11.34 -2.46 9.87
CA ILE A 72 -10.33 -1.49 10.30
C ILE A 72 -8.97 -1.83 9.70
N TRP A 73 -8.54 -3.09 9.81
CA TRP A 73 -7.28 -3.54 9.23
C TRP A 73 -7.26 -3.37 7.70
N GLY A 74 -8.35 -3.72 7.02
CA GLY A 74 -8.49 -3.55 5.58
C GLY A 74 -8.44 -2.08 5.15
N THR A 75 -9.11 -1.20 5.90
CA THR A 75 -9.09 0.25 5.63
C THR A 75 -7.68 0.82 5.84
N ALA A 76 -7.00 0.44 6.93
CA ALA A 76 -5.63 0.87 7.21
C ALA A 76 -4.65 0.39 6.13
N GLY A 77 -4.78 -0.87 5.69
CA GLY A 77 -3.98 -1.42 4.59
C GLY A 77 -4.20 -0.67 3.27
N ALA A 78 -5.46 -0.41 2.92
CA ALA A 78 -5.81 0.37 1.73
C ALA A 78 -5.26 1.81 1.80
N LEU A 79 -5.36 2.48 2.95
CA LEU A 79 -4.77 3.80 3.15
C LEU A 79 -3.24 3.78 3.05
N ALA A 80 -2.57 2.73 3.54
CA ALA A 80 -1.12 2.56 3.35
C ALA A 80 -0.76 2.41 1.87
N VAL A 81 -1.53 1.62 1.09
CA VAL A 81 -1.35 1.50 -0.37
C VAL A 81 -1.54 2.85 -1.07
N LEU A 82 -2.59 3.61 -0.74
CA LEU A 82 -2.84 4.94 -1.29
C LEU A 82 -1.71 5.92 -0.97
N THR A 83 -1.19 5.85 0.24
CA THR A 83 -0.04 6.65 0.71
C THR A 83 1.19 6.36 -0.12
N PHE A 84 1.53 5.09 -0.34
CA PHE A 84 2.65 4.70 -1.18
C PHE A 84 2.49 5.20 -2.61
N SER A 85 1.34 4.96 -3.21
CA SER A 85 1.04 5.22 -4.62
C SER A 85 0.80 6.69 -4.99
N SER A 86 1.01 7.60 -4.05
CA SER A 86 0.72 9.03 -4.19
C SER A 86 1.91 9.89 -3.77
N PRO A 87 2.93 10.03 -4.64
CA PRO A 87 4.01 10.98 -4.40
C PRO A 87 3.48 12.41 -4.30
N ASP A 88 4.19 13.26 -3.54
CA ASP A 88 3.83 14.68 -3.34
C ASP A 88 3.79 15.47 -4.66
N ALA A 89 4.65 15.06 -5.60
CA ALA A 89 4.75 15.62 -6.93
C ALA A 89 4.54 14.53 -7.98
N TYR A 90 4.08 14.94 -9.15
CA TYR A 90 3.93 14.08 -10.31
C TYR A 90 5.10 14.21 -11.29
N ARG A 91 6.11 15.03 -10.99
CA ARG A 91 7.34 15.11 -11.79
C ARG A 91 8.56 15.08 -10.89
N PRO A 92 9.68 14.46 -11.33
CA PRO A 92 10.87 14.33 -10.52
C PRO A 92 11.42 15.66 -10.03
N GLU A 93 11.42 16.69 -10.87
CA GLU A 93 12.05 18.00 -10.58
C GLU A 93 11.36 18.74 -9.43
N TYR A 94 10.10 18.40 -9.17
CA TYR A 94 9.30 18.97 -8.08
C TYR A 94 9.13 18.00 -6.90
N SER A 95 9.70 16.79 -7.00
CA SER A 95 9.61 15.76 -5.98
C SER A 95 10.74 15.89 -4.97
N TRP A 96 10.55 15.34 -3.78
CA TRP A 96 11.66 15.04 -2.89
C TRP A 96 12.59 14.01 -3.58
N PRO A 97 13.93 14.10 -3.45
CA PRO A 97 14.70 15.06 -2.63
C PRO A 97 15.05 16.40 -3.31
N LEU A 98 14.62 16.65 -4.55
CA LEU A 98 14.94 17.91 -5.28
C LEU A 98 14.16 19.13 -4.76
N LYS A 99 12.92 18.96 -4.30
CA LYS A 99 12.16 20.07 -3.69
C LYS A 99 12.88 20.63 -2.47
N GLN A 100 12.59 21.89 -2.17
CA GLN A 100 13.02 22.52 -0.93
C GLN A 100 12.52 21.69 0.26
N SER A 101 13.39 21.46 1.24
CA SER A 101 13.03 20.64 2.40
C SER A 101 11.87 21.27 3.17
N THR A 102 10.90 20.44 3.54
CA THR A 102 9.73 20.86 4.32
C THR A 102 9.56 19.98 5.55
N LYS A 103 8.80 20.46 6.54
CA LYS A 103 8.47 19.67 7.74
C LYS A 103 7.70 18.38 7.42
N ASN A 104 7.10 18.31 6.24
CA ASN A 104 6.25 17.22 5.80
C ASN A 104 7.02 16.18 4.96
N ASP A 105 8.34 16.36 4.77
CA ASP A 105 9.13 15.41 4.02
C ASP A 105 9.13 14.03 4.70
N LEU A 106 8.92 12.99 3.90
CA LEU A 106 8.79 11.61 4.37
C LEU A 106 7.61 11.37 5.35
N GLU A 107 6.59 12.24 5.38
CA GLU A 107 5.35 12.00 6.16
C GLU A 107 4.64 10.70 5.76
N TRP A 108 4.75 10.33 4.47
CA TRP A 108 4.21 9.09 3.95
C TRP A 108 4.69 7.87 4.75
N VAL A 109 5.93 7.89 5.25
CA VAL A 109 6.52 6.85 6.09
C VAL A 109 5.81 6.74 7.44
N GLN A 110 5.56 7.88 8.09
CA GLN A 110 4.85 7.91 9.37
C GLN A 110 3.42 7.39 9.22
N MET A 111 2.75 7.76 8.14
CA MET A 111 1.40 7.29 7.85
C MET A 111 1.34 5.76 7.68
N ILE A 112 2.35 5.15 7.04
CA ILE A 112 2.41 3.69 6.91
C ILE A 112 2.71 3.02 8.24
N ASN A 113 3.67 3.54 9.00
CA ASN A 113 4.01 2.99 10.32
C ASN A 113 2.82 3.11 11.29
N GLY A 114 1.96 4.11 11.11
CA GLY A 114 0.69 4.25 11.83
C GLY A 114 -0.20 3.01 11.75
N LYS A 115 -0.18 2.24 10.65
CA LYS A 115 -0.95 0.98 10.54
C LYS A 115 -0.51 -0.03 11.60
N MET A 116 0.78 -0.08 11.93
CA MET A 116 1.33 -1.06 12.87
C MET A 116 0.88 -0.77 14.30
N SER A 117 0.52 0.48 14.62
CA SER A 117 -0.10 0.80 15.92
C SER A 117 -1.45 0.10 16.14
N LEU A 118 -2.14 -0.31 15.06
CA LEU A 118 -3.40 -1.05 15.12
C LEU A 118 -3.21 -2.55 15.25
N TRP A 119 -1.98 -3.06 15.08
CA TRP A 119 -1.69 -4.50 14.98
C TRP A 119 -2.22 -5.29 16.17
N GLU A 120 -1.86 -4.87 17.38
CA GLU A 120 -2.26 -5.53 18.62
C GLU A 120 -3.75 -5.35 18.91
N MET A 121 -4.32 -4.22 18.48
CA MET A 121 -5.72 -3.88 18.71
C MET A 121 -6.67 -4.71 17.85
N VAL A 122 -6.32 -4.92 16.57
CA VAL A 122 -7.20 -5.62 15.62
C VAL A 122 -6.83 -7.08 15.43
N GLU A 123 -5.63 -7.50 15.82
CA GLU A 123 -5.15 -8.88 15.76
C GLU A 123 -5.42 -9.53 14.37
N PRO A 124 -4.79 -9.05 13.28
CA PRO A 124 -5.11 -9.51 11.92
C PRO A 124 -4.71 -10.98 11.67
N HIS A 125 -3.87 -11.55 12.52
CA HIS A 125 -3.39 -12.93 12.47
C HIS A 125 -4.40 -13.94 13.06
N ARG A 126 -5.46 -13.48 13.75
CA ARG A 126 -6.46 -14.35 14.37
C ARG A 126 -7.09 -15.30 13.35
N LYS A 127 -7.37 -16.54 13.78
CA LYS A 127 -7.85 -17.62 12.89
C LYS A 127 -9.19 -17.31 12.19
N ASP A 128 -10.02 -16.48 12.80
CA ASP A 128 -11.32 -16.07 12.27
C ASP A 128 -11.26 -14.77 11.43
N SER A 129 -10.07 -14.20 11.22
CA SER A 129 -9.88 -13.04 10.34
C SER A 129 -9.85 -13.44 8.88
N VAL A 130 -10.44 -12.59 8.02
CA VAL A 130 -10.26 -12.69 6.56
C VAL A 130 -8.78 -12.56 6.15
N PHE A 131 -7.94 -11.93 6.96
CA PHE A 131 -6.51 -11.73 6.72
C PHE A 131 -5.64 -12.88 7.23
N HIS A 132 -6.20 -13.91 7.86
CA HIS A 132 -5.43 -15.07 8.31
C HIS A 132 -4.66 -15.76 7.16
N VAL A 133 -5.16 -15.64 5.91
CA VAL A 133 -4.44 -16.12 4.72
C VAL A 133 -3.06 -15.48 4.54
N MET A 134 -2.85 -14.29 5.10
CA MET A 134 -1.60 -13.54 5.01
C MET A 134 -0.62 -13.89 6.14
N ALA A 135 -0.88 -14.91 6.95
CA ALA A 135 -0.02 -15.31 8.07
C ALA A 135 1.46 -15.45 7.67
N ALA A 136 1.76 -16.14 6.56
CA ALA A 136 3.13 -16.27 6.07
C ALA A 136 3.78 -14.91 5.72
N THR A 137 2.99 -13.97 5.17
CA THR A 137 3.47 -12.61 4.91
C THR A 137 3.71 -11.86 6.21
N PHE A 138 2.86 -12.04 7.21
CA PHE A 138 3.03 -11.43 8.53
C PHE A 138 4.27 -11.95 9.25
N ASP A 139 4.52 -13.26 9.22
CA ASP A 139 5.73 -13.87 9.77
C ASP A 139 6.98 -13.30 9.10
N GLN A 140 6.92 -13.14 7.78
CA GLN A 140 8.00 -12.55 6.99
C GLN A 140 8.26 -11.07 7.31
N MET A 141 7.21 -10.26 7.54
CA MET A 141 7.36 -8.86 7.99
C MET A 141 8.10 -8.75 9.33
N GLN A 142 8.04 -9.80 10.15
CA GLN A 142 8.65 -9.89 11.48
C GLN A 142 9.94 -10.72 11.48
N SER A 143 10.43 -11.14 10.32
CA SER A 143 11.63 -11.96 10.21
C SER A 143 12.84 -11.20 10.80
N PRO A 144 13.52 -11.74 11.82
CA PRO A 144 14.61 -11.04 12.50
C PRO A 144 15.74 -10.73 11.52
N LEU A 145 16.37 -9.57 11.65
CA LEU A 145 17.62 -9.22 10.95
C LEU A 145 18.82 -9.73 11.78
N PRO A 146 20.01 -9.93 11.16
CA PRO A 146 21.21 -10.22 11.92
C PRO A 146 21.47 -9.14 12.98
N GLU A 147 21.94 -9.54 14.16
CA GLU A 147 22.26 -8.59 15.24
C GLU A 147 23.60 -7.88 15.03
N VAL A 148 24.52 -8.51 14.29
CA VAL A 148 25.88 -8.03 14.07
C VAL A 148 26.44 -8.50 12.72
N GLY A 149 27.36 -7.72 12.16
CA GLY A 149 28.14 -8.06 10.98
C GLY A 149 27.45 -7.79 9.65
N VAL A 150 28.03 -8.36 8.58
CA VAL A 150 27.66 -8.06 7.18
C VAL A 150 27.00 -9.23 6.46
N HIS A 151 26.61 -10.28 7.18
CA HIS A 151 26.10 -11.51 6.57
C HIS A 151 24.87 -11.25 5.68
N GLY A 152 24.98 -11.60 4.40
CA GLY A 152 23.91 -11.45 3.41
C GLY A 152 23.86 -10.08 2.72
N ILE A 153 24.78 -9.16 3.06
CA ILE A 153 24.94 -7.88 2.38
C ILE A 153 25.99 -8.03 1.25
N PRO A 154 25.70 -7.60 0.01
CA PRO A 154 26.70 -7.54 -1.05
C PRO A 154 27.89 -6.67 -0.66
N GLU A 155 29.11 -7.11 -0.97
CA GLU A 155 30.36 -6.41 -0.60
C GLU A 155 30.36 -4.91 -0.98
N PRO A 156 29.97 -4.48 -2.20
CA PRO A 156 29.93 -3.05 -2.52
C PRO A 156 28.96 -2.24 -1.64
N LEU A 157 27.88 -2.87 -1.16
CA LEU A 157 26.92 -2.23 -0.28
C LEU A 157 27.42 -2.21 1.17
N ALA A 158 28.14 -3.23 1.62
CA ALA A 158 28.79 -3.23 2.92
C ALA A 158 29.85 -2.13 3.00
N ASP A 159 30.69 -2.00 1.97
CA ASP A 159 31.76 -1.00 1.89
C ASP A 159 31.21 0.44 1.93
N ILE A 160 30.21 0.76 1.08
CA ILE A 160 29.67 2.12 1.03
C ILE A 160 28.90 2.49 2.31
N CYS A 161 28.28 1.51 2.97
CA CYS A 161 27.64 1.70 4.26
C CYS A 161 28.64 1.66 5.44
N LEU A 162 29.93 1.49 5.18
CA LEU A 162 31.00 1.35 6.18
C LEU A 162 30.68 0.27 7.23
N LEU A 163 30.12 -0.85 6.75
CA LEU A 163 29.78 -2.00 7.57
C LEU A 163 30.94 -2.98 7.62
N HIS A 164 31.17 -3.56 8.80
CA HIS A 164 32.19 -4.57 9.06
C HIS A 164 31.66 -5.62 10.04
N ASP A 165 32.45 -6.65 10.36
CA ASP A 165 32.02 -7.78 11.19
C ASP A 165 31.53 -7.41 12.60
N LEU A 166 31.92 -6.26 13.14
CA LEU A 166 31.46 -5.74 14.44
C LEU A 166 30.34 -4.68 14.34
N SER A 167 29.82 -4.41 13.14
CA SER A 167 28.77 -3.41 12.96
C SER A 167 27.45 -3.95 13.51
N THR A 168 26.68 -3.09 14.16
CA THR A 168 25.38 -3.38 14.75
C THR A 168 24.43 -2.22 14.48
N ALA A 169 23.15 -2.40 14.81
CA ALA A 169 22.16 -1.31 14.74
C ALA A 169 22.50 -0.11 15.63
N ASP A 170 23.26 -0.33 16.72
CA ASP A 170 23.62 0.71 17.69
C ASP A 170 24.81 1.57 17.24
N ASN A 171 25.72 1.01 16.45
CA ASN A 171 26.98 1.66 16.08
C ASN A 171 27.08 2.10 14.62
N ASN A 172 26.15 1.66 13.76
CA ASN A 172 26.12 2.07 12.36
C ASN A 172 24.67 2.41 11.93
N PRO A 173 24.41 3.64 11.47
CA PRO A 173 23.06 4.11 11.15
C PRO A 173 22.46 3.47 9.88
N TYR A 174 23.28 2.84 9.04
CA TYR A 174 22.85 2.16 7.82
C TYR A 174 22.54 0.67 8.05
N PHE A 175 22.92 0.10 9.20
CA PHE A 175 22.92 -1.34 9.44
C PHE A 175 21.58 -2.03 9.11
N ILE A 176 20.48 -1.55 9.69
CA ILE A 176 19.15 -2.14 9.48
C ILE A 176 18.70 -1.97 8.03
N ALA A 177 18.90 -0.78 7.45
CA ALA A 177 18.50 -0.45 6.10
C ALA A 177 19.27 -1.30 5.05
N ALA A 178 20.57 -1.47 5.23
CA ALA A 178 21.43 -2.26 4.35
C ALA A 178 21.06 -3.76 4.39
N HIS A 179 20.86 -4.33 5.58
CA HIS A 179 20.37 -5.71 5.72
C HIS A 179 18.99 -5.89 5.08
N ALA A 180 18.07 -4.95 5.30
CA ALA A 180 16.72 -5.01 4.75
C ALA A 180 16.69 -4.89 3.21
N VAL A 181 17.44 -3.95 2.63
CA VAL A 181 17.61 -3.82 1.17
C VAL A 181 18.20 -5.08 0.58
N SER A 182 19.29 -5.59 1.17
CA SER A 182 20.00 -6.77 0.67
C SER A 182 19.10 -8.00 0.58
N ARG A 183 18.21 -8.20 1.55
CA ARG A 183 17.20 -9.28 1.49
C ARG A 183 16.33 -9.20 0.26
N VAL A 184 15.84 -8.02 -0.09
CA VAL A 184 14.98 -7.85 -1.26
C VAL A 184 15.79 -7.98 -2.55
N LEU A 185 17.02 -7.45 -2.58
CA LEU A 185 17.91 -7.54 -3.74
C LEU A 185 18.28 -8.99 -4.11
N ASN A 186 18.37 -9.88 -3.11
CA ASN A 186 18.76 -11.28 -3.30
C ASN A 186 17.62 -12.20 -3.80
N LEU A 187 16.42 -11.67 -4.03
CA LEU A 187 15.27 -12.45 -4.52
C LEU A 187 15.04 -12.25 -6.02
N PRO A 188 14.52 -13.24 -6.75
CA PRO A 188 13.88 -12.99 -8.04
C PRO A 188 12.74 -11.97 -7.92
N ASP A 189 12.48 -11.18 -8.97
CA ASP A 189 11.39 -10.19 -8.96
C ASP A 189 10.04 -10.90 -8.73
N SER A 190 9.86 -12.10 -9.29
CA SER A 190 8.66 -12.94 -9.09
C SER A 190 8.42 -13.42 -7.65
N GLU A 191 9.44 -13.38 -6.79
CA GLU A 191 9.37 -13.81 -5.38
C GLU A 191 9.31 -12.65 -4.38
N VAL A 192 9.45 -11.40 -4.84
CA VAL A 192 9.33 -10.23 -3.98
C VAL A 192 7.87 -10.08 -3.53
N THR A 193 7.68 -10.01 -2.22
CA THR A 193 6.35 -9.89 -1.58
C THR A 193 6.29 -8.60 -0.77
N THR A 194 5.07 -8.17 -0.42
CA THR A 194 4.86 -7.07 0.53
C THR A 194 5.59 -7.31 1.85
N GLY A 195 5.67 -8.57 2.31
CA GLY A 195 6.35 -8.95 3.55
C GLY A 195 7.84 -8.61 3.53
N HIS A 196 8.54 -9.01 2.46
CA HIS A 196 9.94 -8.67 2.25
C HIS A 196 10.17 -7.15 2.22
N THR A 197 9.34 -6.42 1.47
CA THR A 197 9.52 -4.97 1.30
C THR A 197 9.25 -4.18 2.57
N GLN A 198 8.39 -4.69 3.46
CA GLN A 198 8.03 -4.03 4.71
C GLN A 198 9.21 -3.95 5.69
N ILE A 199 10.14 -4.90 5.65
CA ILE A 199 11.31 -4.91 6.56
C ILE A 199 12.11 -3.61 6.43
N PHE A 200 12.33 -3.14 5.19
CA PHE A 200 13.00 -1.86 4.96
C PHE A 200 12.17 -0.66 5.44
N THR A 201 10.85 -0.70 5.29
CA THR A 201 10.01 0.41 5.74
C THR A 201 10.08 0.63 7.26
N HIS A 202 10.37 -0.41 8.04
CA HIS A 202 10.65 -0.29 9.47
C HIS A 202 11.97 0.44 9.77
N SER A 203 12.93 0.42 8.85
CA SER A 203 14.18 1.17 8.99
C SER A 203 14.00 2.66 8.70
N LEU A 204 12.89 3.09 8.08
CA LEU A 204 12.61 4.48 7.75
C LEU A 204 12.17 5.32 8.97
N ASP A 205 12.68 5.01 10.16
CA ASP A 205 12.45 5.77 11.38
C ASP A 205 13.79 6.07 12.08
N GLY A 206 13.76 6.87 13.14
CA GLY A 206 14.92 7.17 13.97
C GLY A 206 16.09 7.78 13.20
N VAL A 207 17.30 7.23 13.42
CA VAL A 207 18.56 7.78 12.89
C VAL A 207 18.63 7.71 11.37
N PHE A 208 18.21 6.59 10.77
CA PHE A 208 18.23 6.45 9.31
C PHE A 208 17.27 7.43 8.62
N LYS A 209 16.10 7.69 9.23
CA LYS A 209 15.19 8.74 8.75
C LYS A 209 15.83 10.12 8.81
N ALA A 210 16.60 10.42 9.86
CA ALA A 210 17.31 11.70 9.96
C ALA A 210 18.31 11.87 8.80
N LEU A 211 19.07 10.82 8.46
CA LEU A 211 19.97 10.83 7.30
C LEU A 211 19.24 11.07 5.98
N LEU A 212 18.07 10.46 5.79
CA LEU A 212 17.24 10.75 4.61
C LEU A 212 16.80 12.21 4.60
N LEU A 213 16.32 12.78 5.71
CA LEU A 213 15.93 14.18 5.79
C LEU A 213 17.10 15.14 5.51
N GLU A 214 18.31 14.74 5.89
CA GLU A 214 19.57 15.43 5.57
C GLU A 214 20.07 15.18 4.14
N LYS A 215 19.38 14.30 3.39
CA LYS A 215 19.67 13.93 2.00
C LYS A 215 21.09 13.37 1.83
N ASP A 216 21.51 12.57 2.81
CA ASP A 216 22.75 11.80 2.79
C ASP A 216 22.80 10.87 1.56
N SER A 217 23.97 10.82 0.88
CA SER A 217 24.11 10.10 -0.40
C SER A 217 23.89 8.59 -0.25
N VAL A 218 24.36 7.99 0.85
CA VAL A 218 24.26 6.55 1.12
C VAL A 218 22.83 6.16 1.52
N ALA A 219 22.17 6.98 2.35
CA ALA A 219 20.77 6.78 2.71
C ALA A 219 19.86 6.88 1.47
N LEU A 220 20.11 7.87 0.60
CA LEU A 220 19.39 8.02 -0.67
C LEU A 220 19.63 6.84 -1.61
N LEU A 221 20.85 6.31 -1.68
CA LEU A 221 21.17 5.11 -2.46
C LEU A 221 20.39 3.89 -1.96
N LEU A 222 20.36 3.65 -0.65
CA LEU A 222 19.61 2.52 -0.06
C LEU A 222 18.11 2.61 -0.36
N LEU A 223 17.53 3.80 -0.24
CA LEU A 223 16.13 4.05 -0.60
C LEU A 223 15.88 3.84 -2.12
N TYR A 224 16.81 4.30 -2.96
CA TYR A 224 16.75 4.09 -4.41
C TYR A 224 16.76 2.60 -4.77
N LEU A 225 17.71 1.83 -4.23
CA LEU A 225 17.82 0.39 -4.48
C LEU A 225 16.56 -0.36 -4.04
N TRP A 226 16.02 0.00 -2.87
CA TRP A 226 14.73 -0.54 -2.41
C TRP A 226 13.60 -0.22 -3.38
N TYR A 227 13.44 1.06 -3.78
CA TYR A 227 12.40 1.45 -4.73
C TYR A 227 12.52 0.72 -6.06
N ARG A 228 13.74 0.60 -6.60
CA ARG A 228 14.00 -0.08 -7.86
C ARG A 228 13.58 -1.54 -7.80
N LYS A 229 13.99 -2.25 -6.76
CA LYS A 229 13.68 -3.68 -6.62
C LYS A 229 12.21 -3.91 -6.31
N ALA A 230 11.69 -3.26 -5.27
CA ALA A 230 10.31 -3.42 -4.85
C ALA A 230 9.30 -2.93 -5.91
N GLY A 231 9.61 -1.84 -6.60
CA GLY A 231 8.75 -1.27 -7.64
C GLY A 231 8.55 -2.19 -8.85
N ARG A 232 9.53 -3.03 -9.20
CA ARG A 232 9.38 -4.03 -10.28
C ARG A 232 8.38 -5.14 -9.97
N SER A 233 8.02 -5.31 -8.70
CA SER A 233 7.19 -6.42 -8.23
C SER A 233 5.89 -5.96 -7.58
N ILE A 234 5.82 -4.68 -7.16
CA ILE A 234 4.73 -4.13 -6.38
C ILE A 234 4.29 -2.78 -6.97
N TRP A 235 3.15 -2.79 -7.66
CA TRP A 235 2.66 -1.65 -8.45
C TRP A 235 2.49 -0.35 -7.65
N TRP A 236 2.05 -0.43 -6.38
CA TRP A 236 1.83 0.78 -5.57
C TRP A 236 3.15 1.41 -5.10
N ILE A 237 4.23 0.63 -5.00
CA ILE A 237 5.59 1.16 -4.79
C ILE A 237 6.11 1.76 -6.10
N GLU A 238 5.85 1.09 -7.22
CA GLU A 238 6.28 1.54 -8.54
C GLU A 238 5.80 2.97 -8.87
N LEU A 239 4.53 3.30 -8.56
CA LEU A 239 4.00 4.64 -8.79
C LEU A 239 4.83 5.77 -8.16
N ARG A 240 5.34 5.56 -6.95
CA ARG A 240 6.23 6.52 -6.29
C ARG A 240 7.65 6.43 -6.85
N ALA A 241 8.15 5.23 -7.08
CA ALA A 241 9.48 4.99 -7.64
C ALA A 241 9.66 5.67 -9.02
N ARG A 242 8.62 5.70 -9.87
CA ARG A 242 8.64 6.40 -11.17
C ARG A 242 8.96 7.90 -11.06
N VAL A 243 8.65 8.51 -9.92
CA VAL A 243 8.90 9.93 -9.66
C VAL A 243 10.14 10.15 -8.81
N GLU A 244 10.26 9.42 -7.69
CA GLU A 244 11.32 9.64 -6.71
C GLU A 244 12.67 9.04 -7.13
N CYS A 245 12.72 7.93 -7.88
CA CYS A 245 14.01 7.39 -8.33
C CYS A 245 14.76 8.33 -9.28
N PRO A 246 14.12 8.93 -10.31
CA PRO A 246 14.77 9.97 -11.09
C PRO A 246 15.15 11.20 -10.25
N ALA A 247 14.30 11.61 -9.29
CA ALA A 247 14.60 12.75 -8.41
C ALA A 247 15.83 12.49 -7.53
N ILE A 248 15.96 11.29 -6.97
CA ILE A 248 17.13 10.87 -6.19
C ILE A 248 18.39 10.91 -7.05
N ARG A 249 18.36 10.34 -8.27
CA ARG A 249 19.51 10.36 -9.18
C ARG A 249 19.94 11.79 -9.51
N MET A 250 19.01 12.62 -9.95
CA MET A 250 19.28 14.02 -10.26
C MET A 250 19.87 14.78 -9.06
N TYR A 251 19.35 14.54 -7.85
CA TYR A 251 19.85 15.17 -6.64
C TYR A 251 21.30 14.73 -6.32
N VAL A 252 21.57 13.43 -6.36
CA VAL A 252 22.92 12.90 -6.12
C VAL A 252 23.91 13.39 -7.18
N GLU A 253 23.53 13.37 -8.46
CA GLU A 253 24.37 13.90 -9.55
C GLU A 253 24.69 15.39 -9.36
N THR A 254 23.73 16.18 -8.84
CA THR A 254 23.89 17.63 -8.67
C THR A 254 24.67 18.01 -7.42
N TYR A 255 24.43 17.35 -6.30
CA TYR A 255 24.92 17.76 -4.97
C TYR A 255 26.00 16.83 -4.39
N HIS A 256 26.08 15.60 -4.90
CA HIS A 256 27.02 14.56 -4.47
C HIS A 256 27.75 13.94 -5.69
N GLY A 257 27.96 14.73 -6.75
CA GLY A 257 28.56 14.25 -8.00
C GLY A 257 30.00 13.72 -7.85
N ASP A 258 30.70 14.14 -6.80
CA ASP A 258 32.05 13.68 -6.46
C ASP A 258 32.04 12.28 -5.78
N ASP A 259 30.88 11.80 -5.32
CA ASP A 259 30.71 10.45 -4.76
C ASP A 259 30.62 9.41 -5.88
N VAL A 260 31.79 9.07 -6.43
CA VAL A 260 31.91 8.20 -7.62
C VAL A 260 31.26 6.84 -7.40
N VAL A 261 31.35 6.29 -6.17
CA VAL A 261 30.83 4.96 -5.86
C VAL A 261 29.30 4.97 -5.80
N VAL A 262 28.70 5.94 -5.09
CA VAL A 262 27.24 6.08 -5.06
C VAL A 262 26.69 6.30 -6.47
N ASN A 263 27.32 7.18 -7.25
CA ASN A 263 26.90 7.42 -8.63
C ASN A 263 27.01 6.15 -9.49
N ALA A 264 28.09 5.37 -9.37
CA ALA A 264 28.24 4.12 -10.09
C ALA A 264 27.12 3.11 -9.76
N LEU A 265 26.75 2.98 -8.48
CA LEU A 265 25.68 2.09 -8.03
C LEU A 265 24.28 2.56 -8.47
N LEU A 266 24.05 3.87 -8.56
CA LEU A 266 22.80 4.43 -9.10
C LEU A 266 22.66 4.22 -10.62
N GLN A 267 23.77 4.19 -11.36
CA GLN A 267 23.76 3.97 -12.81
C GLN A 267 23.73 2.49 -13.18
N ASN A 268 24.33 1.63 -12.34
CA ASN A 268 24.42 0.20 -12.59
C ASN A 268 24.07 -0.62 -11.34
N GLU A 269 22.77 -0.81 -11.13
CA GLU A 269 22.24 -1.60 -10.02
C GLU A 269 22.66 -3.07 -10.05
N LYS A 270 23.12 -3.60 -11.20
CA LYS A 270 23.66 -4.97 -11.32
C LYS A 270 24.93 -5.19 -10.49
N LEU A 271 25.61 -4.12 -10.08
CA LEU A 271 26.79 -4.21 -9.22
C LEU A 271 26.47 -4.75 -7.81
N VAL A 272 25.22 -4.68 -7.39
CA VAL A 272 24.76 -5.12 -6.06
C VAL A 272 23.59 -6.11 -6.12
N MET A 273 23.13 -6.46 -7.32
CA MET A 273 22.12 -7.49 -7.53
C MET A 273 22.82 -8.78 -7.98
N LEU A 274 22.51 -9.89 -7.32
CA LEU A 274 22.89 -11.20 -7.84
C LEU A 274 22.07 -11.45 -9.12
N ASP A 275 22.72 -11.89 -10.19
CA ASP A 275 22.05 -12.35 -11.42
C ASP A 275 21.28 -13.64 -11.09
N VAL A 276 20.08 -13.49 -10.52
CA VAL A 276 19.13 -14.58 -10.40
C VAL A 276 18.31 -14.58 -11.68
N GLU A 277 18.56 -15.55 -12.57
CA GLU A 277 17.86 -15.66 -13.85
C GLU A 277 16.34 -15.70 -13.64
N ASP A 278 15.66 -14.61 -14.01
CA ASP A 278 14.21 -14.52 -13.99
C ASP A 278 13.68 -15.12 -15.30
N ASN A 279 13.32 -16.41 -15.27
CA ASN A 279 12.71 -17.12 -16.41
C ASN A 279 11.21 -16.79 -16.59
N THR A 280 10.75 -15.66 -16.06
CA THR A 280 9.33 -15.28 -16.03
C THR A 280 8.97 -14.43 -17.25
N PRO A 281 7.95 -14.83 -18.05
CA PRO A 281 7.44 -13.96 -19.09
C PRO A 281 6.82 -12.70 -18.47
N ASP A 282 7.09 -11.56 -19.11
CA ASP A 282 6.63 -10.22 -18.74
C ASP A 282 5.18 -10.22 -18.23
N GLY A 283 4.97 -9.77 -16.98
CA GLY A 283 3.65 -9.36 -16.49
C GLY A 283 2.89 -10.28 -15.52
N GLN A 284 3.54 -11.23 -14.85
CA GLN A 284 2.94 -11.96 -13.72
C GLN A 284 3.21 -11.28 -12.37
N TYR A 285 2.60 -10.12 -12.15
CA TYR A 285 2.57 -9.48 -10.83
C TYR A 285 1.68 -10.30 -9.87
N GLY A 286 2.21 -10.63 -8.69
CA GLY A 286 1.50 -11.32 -7.61
C GLY A 286 0.36 -10.47 -7.03
N ASP A 287 -0.82 -11.08 -6.93
CA ASP A 287 -2.10 -10.46 -6.59
C ASP A 287 -2.16 -9.79 -5.19
N ILE A 288 -2.51 -8.51 -5.17
CA ILE A 288 -3.67 -8.04 -4.39
C ILE A 288 -4.72 -7.64 -5.42
N SER A 289 -5.76 -8.45 -5.59
CA SER A 289 -6.84 -8.12 -6.51
C SER A 289 -7.70 -7.03 -5.88
N VAL A 290 -7.40 -5.79 -6.27
CA VAL A 290 -8.22 -4.63 -5.93
C VAL A 290 -9.45 -4.65 -6.84
N VAL A 291 -10.60 -4.44 -6.20
CA VAL A 291 -11.92 -4.33 -6.80
C VAL A 291 -11.95 -3.08 -7.69
N THR A 292 -11.65 -3.19 -8.99
CA THR A 292 -11.65 -2.04 -9.90
C THR A 292 -13.06 -1.58 -10.23
N ALA A 293 -13.32 -0.28 -10.22
CA ALA A 293 -14.52 0.33 -10.80
C ALA A 293 -14.09 1.12 -12.04
N SER A 294 -14.65 0.81 -13.21
CA SER A 294 -14.41 1.58 -14.44
C SER A 294 -15.73 2.12 -14.98
N SER A 295 -15.73 3.38 -15.39
CA SER A 295 -16.87 4.08 -15.96
C SER A 295 -16.67 4.30 -17.46
N VAL A 296 -17.09 3.36 -18.30
CA VAL A 296 -17.46 3.69 -19.69
C VAL A 296 -18.60 2.79 -20.13
N LEU A 297 -19.81 3.35 -20.23
CA LEU A 297 -20.64 3.36 -21.44
C LEU A 297 -22.00 4.03 -21.14
N SER A 298 -22.43 4.79 -22.14
CA SER A 298 -23.67 5.56 -22.25
C SER A 298 -24.90 4.95 -21.56
N SER A 299 -25.66 5.83 -20.90
CA SER A 299 -26.96 5.62 -20.23
C SER A 299 -26.90 5.12 -18.78
N GLY A 300 -26.88 6.07 -17.84
CA GLY A 300 -27.62 5.98 -16.58
C GLY A 300 -27.00 5.23 -15.39
N ALA A 301 -25.95 4.41 -15.55
CA ALA A 301 -25.30 3.72 -14.41
C ALA A 301 -24.10 4.52 -13.85
N ARG A 302 -24.06 4.79 -12.53
CA ARG A 302 -23.05 5.68 -11.91
C ARG A 302 -21.81 5.01 -11.32
N CYS A 303 -21.79 3.70 -11.12
CA CYS A 303 -20.59 2.94 -10.70
C CYS A 303 -20.81 1.46 -11.02
N ALA A 304 -19.80 0.79 -11.59
CA ALA A 304 -19.80 -0.65 -11.73
C ALA A 304 -18.47 -1.23 -11.25
N VAL A 305 -18.55 -2.22 -10.36
CA VAL A 305 -17.40 -2.96 -9.84
C VAL A 305 -17.11 -4.13 -10.77
N GLN A 306 -15.86 -4.24 -11.25
CA GLN A 306 -15.34 -5.35 -12.04
C GLN A 306 -14.27 -6.10 -11.22
N LEU A 307 -14.56 -7.37 -10.95
CA LEU A 307 -13.58 -8.33 -10.42
C LEU A 307 -12.90 -9.01 -11.61
N HIS A 308 -11.59 -8.82 -11.76
CA HIS A 308 -10.83 -9.51 -12.79
C HIS A 308 -10.03 -10.64 -12.15
N ASP A 309 -10.45 -11.88 -12.41
CA ASP A 309 -9.60 -13.06 -12.18
C ASP A 309 -8.80 -13.32 -13.45
N ARG A 310 -7.50 -12.96 -13.44
CA ARG A 310 -6.60 -13.16 -14.58
C ARG A 310 -6.35 -14.65 -14.91
N LYS A 311 -6.64 -15.58 -14.00
CA LYS A 311 -6.54 -17.03 -14.27
C LYS A 311 -7.77 -17.62 -14.96
N GLU A 312 -8.95 -17.01 -14.78
CA GLU A 312 -10.24 -17.61 -15.19
C GLU A 312 -10.98 -16.83 -16.30
N HIS A 313 -10.50 -15.65 -16.72
CA HIS A 313 -11.13 -14.79 -17.73
C HIS A 313 -12.64 -14.52 -17.49
N LYS A 314 -13.08 -14.41 -16.23
CA LYS A 314 -14.48 -14.10 -15.87
C LYS A 314 -14.59 -12.71 -15.27
N ALA A 315 -15.57 -11.94 -15.73
CA ALA A 315 -15.91 -10.61 -15.21
C ALA A 315 -17.33 -10.61 -14.60
N LEU A 316 -17.47 -10.03 -13.41
CA LEU A 316 -18.77 -9.74 -12.78
C LEU A 316 -18.96 -8.22 -12.75
N VAL A 317 -20.09 -7.73 -13.27
CA VAL A 317 -20.44 -6.30 -13.36
C VAL A 317 -21.72 -6.04 -12.56
N ILE A 318 -21.68 -5.11 -11.59
CA ILE A 318 -22.86 -4.72 -10.80
C ILE A 318 -23.00 -3.19 -10.76
N GLY A 319 -24.08 -2.68 -11.36
CA GLY A 319 -24.43 -1.25 -11.41
C GLY A 319 -25.39 -0.80 -10.30
N ASP A 320 -25.32 0.50 -9.99
CA ASP A 320 -26.00 1.25 -8.89
C ASP A 320 -27.54 1.14 -8.83
N GLY A 321 -28.20 0.63 -9.87
CA GLY A 321 -29.67 0.57 -9.93
C GLY A 321 -30.34 -0.61 -9.22
N SER A 322 -29.60 -1.62 -8.76
CA SER A 322 -30.21 -2.91 -8.34
C SER A 322 -29.60 -3.50 -7.06
N ILE A 323 -28.86 -2.72 -6.26
CA ILE A 323 -28.23 -3.23 -5.02
C ILE A 323 -29.29 -3.83 -4.07
N ARG A 324 -30.51 -3.26 -4.00
CA ARG A 324 -31.61 -3.75 -3.17
C ARG A 324 -32.36 -4.95 -3.74
N GLU A 325 -32.41 -5.11 -5.06
CA GLU A 325 -33.11 -6.21 -5.73
C GLU A 325 -32.22 -7.45 -5.85
N ARG A 326 -30.93 -7.28 -6.17
CA ARG A 326 -29.95 -8.39 -6.25
C ARG A 326 -29.53 -8.97 -4.90
N LEU A 327 -29.64 -8.21 -3.81
CA LEU A 327 -29.52 -8.75 -2.45
C LEU A 327 -30.60 -9.80 -2.15
N ARG A 328 -31.74 -9.73 -2.83
CA ARG A 328 -32.85 -10.70 -2.74
C ARG A 328 -32.60 -11.95 -3.58
N GLU A 329 -31.82 -11.83 -4.66
CA GLU A 329 -31.44 -12.96 -5.53
C GLU A 329 -30.24 -13.75 -4.99
N LEU A 330 -29.28 -13.09 -4.33
CA LEU A 330 -28.06 -13.71 -3.79
C LEU A 330 -28.23 -14.28 -2.37
N MET A 331 -29.36 -14.00 -1.72
CA MET A 331 -29.75 -14.60 -0.45
C MET A 331 -31.19 -15.13 -0.59
N PRO A 332 -31.40 -16.39 -1.01
CA PRO A 332 -32.72 -16.98 -0.91
C PRO A 332 -33.15 -16.99 0.57
N ALA A 333 -34.36 -16.50 0.81
CA ALA A 333 -34.97 -16.45 2.13
C ALA A 333 -34.90 -17.82 2.79
N GLN A 334 -34.36 -17.87 4.01
CA GLN A 334 -34.72 -18.92 4.95
C GLN A 334 -36.11 -18.58 5.49
N GLU A 335 -37.15 -19.04 4.79
CA GLU A 335 -38.41 -19.45 5.43
C GLU A 335 -38.12 -20.82 6.10
N ASP A 336 -38.61 -21.21 7.27
CA ASP A 336 -39.54 -20.62 8.23
C ASP A 336 -39.40 -21.43 9.54
N SER A 337 -39.66 -20.82 10.70
CA SER A 337 -40.52 -21.44 11.72
C SER A 337 -40.87 -20.44 12.83
N ASP A 338 -42.09 -19.93 12.73
CA ASP A 338 -43.03 -19.61 13.80
C ASP A 338 -42.59 -18.71 14.97
N THR A 339 -43.17 -17.51 15.03
CA THR A 339 -44.28 -17.28 15.98
C THR A 339 -45.07 -16.02 15.61
N LYS A 340 -46.38 -16.22 15.42
CA LYS A 340 -47.41 -15.20 15.27
C LYS A 340 -47.44 -14.25 16.47
N GLY A 341 -47.63 -12.97 16.22
CA GLY A 341 -47.94 -11.95 17.22
C GLY A 341 -48.24 -10.59 16.59
N ASP A 342 -49.51 -10.41 16.24
CA ASP A 342 -50.27 -9.22 15.81
C ASP A 342 -49.69 -7.79 16.00
N CYS A 343 -49.70 -7.02 14.90
CA CYS A 343 -50.17 -5.63 14.61
C CYS A 343 -50.33 -4.55 15.73
N PRO A 344 -50.39 -3.21 15.44
CA PRO A 344 -50.54 -2.55 14.13
C PRO A 344 -49.77 -1.21 13.87
N MET A 345 -49.88 -0.80 12.59
CA MET A 345 -49.61 0.48 11.95
C MET A 345 -50.01 1.76 12.73
N LEU A 346 -49.25 2.84 12.54
CA LEU A 346 -49.66 4.25 12.37
C LEU A 346 -48.48 4.99 11.68
N ALA A 347 -48.54 5.29 10.38
CA ALA A 347 -49.09 6.49 9.73
C ALA A 347 -48.08 7.66 9.61
N GLN A 348 -47.96 8.13 8.37
CA GLN A 348 -47.20 9.28 7.86
C GLN A 348 -47.60 10.61 8.55
N ASP A 349 -46.68 11.57 8.69
CA ASP A 349 -46.63 12.81 7.86
C ASP A 349 -45.70 13.91 8.45
N ARG A 350 -44.96 14.59 7.55
CA ARG A 350 -44.44 16.00 7.61
C ARG A 350 -43.34 16.31 8.65
N MET A 351 -42.33 17.15 8.42
CA MET A 351 -42.35 18.46 7.76
C MET A 351 -40.92 18.97 7.44
N CYS A 352 -40.79 19.78 6.38
CA CYS A 352 -39.62 20.57 5.99
C CYS A 352 -39.33 21.78 6.92
N SER A 353 -38.14 22.38 6.73
CA SER A 353 -37.60 23.69 7.23
C SER A 353 -37.08 23.69 8.68
N ALA A 354 -35.98 24.36 9.08
CA ALA A 354 -35.22 25.54 8.62
C ALA A 354 -33.73 25.38 9.08
N VAL A 355 -32.68 25.85 8.40
CA VAL A 355 -32.13 27.22 8.24
C VAL A 355 -31.77 27.93 9.56
N ASP A 356 -30.47 28.26 9.67
CA ASP A 356 -29.76 29.25 10.50
C ASP A 356 -29.70 29.11 12.04
N ALA A 357 -28.50 28.76 12.54
CA ALA A 357 -27.70 29.52 13.53
C ALA A 357 -26.29 28.91 13.68
#